data_AF-A0A2D0N7C8-F1
#
_entry.id   AF-A0A2D0N7C8-F1
#
_cell.length_a   1.000
_cell.length_b   1.000
_cell.length_c   1.000
_cell.angle_alpha   90.00
_cell.angle_beta   90.00
_cell.angle_gamma   90.00
#
_symmetry.space_group_name_H-M   'P 1'
#
loop_
_entity.id
_entity.type
_entity.pdbx_description
1 polymer ?
#
loop_
_entity_poly.entity_id
_entity_poly.type
_entity_poly.pdbx_seq_one_letter_code
_entity_poly.pdbx_strand_id
1 'polypeptide(L)'
;MKLTWMIAAVAAFGLFLTACEKNSTSTSEDVENYTDLAMFELQERAGCGQRGCFEFVFPITIVFPDATEVEVEDYEGLRDAVYTWRTDNPDATERPTFAFPIEVVSQDGEVISVEDSAALMQLRQRCRRAFGHHRPGHGGRHCFRLTFPLDVAFPDGTTATADDPRALQQLLREWRRNNEGSEERPELVFPLTVEMQDGTTVEVESKEALQELKASCSDEG
;
A
#
# COMPACT_ATOMS: atom_id res chain seq x y z
N MET A 1 63.00 27.09 53.12
CA MET A 1 61.75 27.11 53.92
C MET A 1 60.72 27.94 53.18
N LYS A 2 59.72 27.32 52.53
CA LYS A 2 58.49 27.99 52.10
C LYS A 2 57.31 27.04 52.35
N LEU A 3 56.59 27.34 53.42
CA LEU A 3 55.24 26.89 53.82
C LEU A 3 54.38 28.17 53.61
N THR A 4 53.21 28.24 52.99
CA THR A 4 51.91 27.57 53.18
C THR A 4 51.02 28.00 51.97
N TRP A 5 50.30 27.09 51.31
CA TRP A 5 48.83 26.91 51.35
C TRP A 5 47.95 28.17 51.19
N MET A 6 47.17 28.26 50.09
CA MET A 6 45.73 27.96 50.12
C MET A 6 45.11 27.96 48.72
N ILE A 7 44.18 27.03 48.56
CA ILE A 7 43.38 26.69 47.39
C ILE A 7 42.26 27.72 47.19
N ALA A 8 42.03 28.15 45.95
CA ALA A 8 40.74 28.70 45.53
C ALA A 8 40.34 28.01 44.23
N ALA A 9 39.47 27.01 44.36
CA ALA A 9 38.79 26.35 43.26
C ALA A 9 37.71 27.29 42.70
N VAL A 10 37.88 27.75 41.47
CA VAL A 10 36.79 28.37 40.69
C VAL A 10 36.40 27.37 39.62
N ALA A 11 35.33 26.63 39.89
CA ALA A 11 34.65 25.80 38.93
C ALA A 11 33.93 26.69 37.92
N ALA A 12 34.55 26.92 36.76
CA ALA A 12 33.84 27.43 35.60
C ALA A 12 33.12 26.24 34.93
N PHE A 13 31.93 25.94 35.44
CA PHE A 13 31.00 25.01 34.82
C PHE A 13 30.48 25.67 33.53
N GLY A 14 31.21 25.47 32.43
CA GLY A 14 30.76 25.83 31.10
C GLY A 14 29.58 24.93 30.73
N LEU A 15 28.36 25.39 30.99
CA LEU A 15 27.17 24.89 30.34
C LEU A 15 27.29 25.21 28.85
N PHE A 16 27.87 24.29 28.09
CA PHE A 16 27.59 24.20 26.66
C PHE A 16 26.12 23.77 26.55
N LEU A 17 25.24 24.76 26.49
CA LEU A 17 23.91 24.58 25.94
C LEU A 17 24.11 24.21 24.48
N THR A 18 24.10 22.92 24.17
CA THR A 18 23.81 22.46 22.82
C THR A 18 22.39 22.88 22.53
N ALA A 19 22.23 24.08 21.98
CA ALA A 19 21.00 24.44 21.29
C ALA A 19 20.86 23.43 20.15
N CYS A 20 19.87 22.55 20.24
CA CYS A 20 19.37 21.87 19.06
C CYS A 20 18.82 22.94 18.14
N GLU A 21 19.64 23.37 17.18
CA GLU A 21 19.14 23.99 15.98
C GLU A 21 18.19 22.95 15.37
N LYS A 22 16.88 23.23 15.36
CA LYS A 22 15.94 22.50 14.51
C LYS A 22 16.34 22.82 13.08
N ASN A 23 17.33 22.09 12.58
CA ASN A 23 17.77 22.17 11.21
C ASN A 23 16.62 21.64 10.34
N SER A 24 15.94 22.54 9.64
CA SER A 24 14.77 22.25 8.78
C SER A 24 15.18 21.62 7.45
N THR A 25 16.19 20.74 7.47
CA THR A 25 16.54 19.90 6.33
C THR A 25 15.94 18.53 6.62
N SER A 26 14.84 18.18 5.97
CA SER A 26 14.35 16.80 5.98
C SER A 26 15.47 15.89 5.53
N THR A 27 15.88 14.99 6.42
CA THR A 27 16.90 14.00 6.10
C THR A 27 16.31 12.95 5.16
N SER A 28 17.15 12.24 4.40
CA SER A 28 16.69 11.11 3.58
C SER A 28 15.93 10.07 4.42
N GLU A 29 16.32 9.88 5.69
CA GLU A 29 15.64 8.99 6.63
C GLU A 29 14.20 9.46 6.94
N ASP A 30 13.96 10.77 7.03
CA ASP A 30 12.61 11.32 7.27
C ASP A 30 11.68 11.09 6.07
N VAL A 31 12.23 11.19 4.85
CA VAL A 31 11.49 10.94 3.60
C VAL A 31 11.14 9.46 3.49
N GLU A 32 12.09 8.56 3.76
CA GLU A 32 11.86 7.12 3.72
C GLU A 32 10.82 6.70 4.78
N ASN A 33 10.94 7.20 6.01
CA ASN A 33 9.98 6.88 7.07
C ASN A 33 8.57 7.37 6.73
N TYR A 34 8.44 8.60 6.22
CA TYR A 34 7.15 9.09 5.74
C TYR A 34 6.58 8.19 4.64
N THR A 35 7.42 7.81 3.67
CA THR A 35 7.03 6.97 2.53
C THR A 35 6.54 5.61 2.99
N ASP A 36 7.31 4.93 3.84
CA ASP A 36 6.95 3.62 4.37
C ASP A 36 5.65 3.66 5.18
N LEU A 37 5.44 4.72 5.99
CA LEU A 37 4.20 4.93 6.71
C LEU A 37 3.01 5.20 5.78
N ALA A 38 3.19 6.03 4.75
CA ALA A 38 2.16 6.32 3.77
C ALA A 38 1.73 5.04 3.01
N MET A 39 2.70 4.24 2.58
CA MET A 39 2.45 2.95 1.92
C MET A 39 1.69 2.00 2.85
N PHE A 40 2.14 1.89 4.10
CA PHE A 40 1.46 1.10 5.12
C PHE A 40 0.02 1.55 5.33
N GLU A 41 -0.23 2.86 5.49
CA GLU A 41 -1.59 3.37 5.72
C GLU A 41 -2.52 3.16 4.53
N LEU A 42 -2.04 3.34 3.30
CA LEU A 42 -2.83 3.08 2.08
C LEU A 42 -3.25 1.60 2.03
N GLN A 43 -2.30 0.69 2.26
CA GLN A 43 -2.56 -0.75 2.28
C GLN A 43 -3.45 -1.18 3.44
N GLU A 44 -3.18 -0.68 4.65
CA GLU A 44 -3.98 -0.96 5.84
C GLU A 44 -5.43 -0.52 5.64
N ARG A 45 -5.63 0.68 5.10
CA ARG A 45 -6.96 1.23 4.81
C ARG A 45 -7.74 0.39 3.80
N ALA A 46 -7.05 -0.15 2.79
CA ALA A 46 -7.68 -1.00 1.78
C ALA A 46 -7.79 -2.48 2.19
N GLY A 47 -7.03 -2.94 3.18
CA GLY A 47 -6.89 -4.37 3.44
C GLY A 47 -6.01 -5.09 2.39
N CYS A 48 -5.15 -4.36 1.69
CA CYS A 48 -4.36 -4.84 0.56
C CYS A 48 -2.90 -5.16 0.94
N GLY A 49 -2.26 -6.07 0.22
CA GLY A 49 -0.84 -6.41 0.42
C GLY A 49 -0.62 -7.52 1.45
N GLN A 50 0.63 -7.71 1.89
CA GLN A 50 0.98 -8.76 2.85
C GLN A 50 0.13 -8.66 4.11
N ARG A 51 -0.39 -9.80 4.60
CA ARG A 51 -1.34 -9.90 5.73
C ARG A 51 -2.72 -9.25 5.52
N GLY A 52 -2.96 -8.65 4.36
CA GLY A 52 -4.29 -8.24 3.90
C GLY A 52 -5.10 -9.39 3.28
N CYS A 53 -6.39 -9.13 3.00
CA CYS A 53 -7.23 -10.07 2.23
C CYS A 53 -7.19 -9.79 0.73
N PHE A 54 -6.69 -8.63 0.33
CA PHE A 54 -6.79 -8.12 -1.03
C PHE A 54 -5.42 -7.79 -1.62
N GLU A 55 -5.40 -7.58 -2.94
CA GLU A 55 -4.33 -6.93 -3.70
C GLU A 55 -4.95 -5.86 -4.60
N PHE A 56 -4.21 -4.77 -4.85
CA PHE A 56 -4.69 -3.75 -5.78
C PHE A 56 -4.67 -4.27 -7.23
N VAL A 57 -5.67 -3.85 -7.99
CA VAL A 57 -5.65 -3.90 -9.44
C VAL A 57 -5.35 -2.48 -9.93
N PHE A 58 -4.20 -2.33 -10.57
CA PHE A 58 -3.75 -1.06 -11.12
C PHE A 58 -4.41 -0.75 -12.48
N PRO A 59 -4.43 0.51 -12.92
CA PRO A 59 -3.91 1.69 -12.22
C PRO A 59 -4.81 2.13 -11.05
N ILE A 60 -4.19 2.80 -10.08
CA ILE A 60 -4.91 3.50 -8.99
C ILE A 60 -4.49 4.97 -8.97
N THR A 61 -5.39 5.83 -8.51
CA THR A 61 -5.10 7.26 -8.33
C THR A 61 -5.02 7.58 -6.84
N ILE A 62 -3.96 8.26 -6.42
CA ILE A 62 -3.81 8.80 -5.08
C ILE A 62 -3.95 10.32 -5.07
N VAL A 63 -4.55 10.83 -4.00
CA VAL A 63 -4.74 12.27 -3.75
C VAL A 63 -3.86 12.66 -2.58
N PHE A 64 -2.96 13.60 -2.80
CA PHE A 64 -2.09 14.15 -1.77
C PHE A 64 -2.79 15.25 -0.95
N PRO A 65 -2.26 15.61 0.24
CA PRO A 65 -2.82 16.66 1.09
C PRO A 65 -2.97 18.04 0.42
N ASP A 66 -2.17 18.33 -0.60
CA ASP A 66 -2.26 19.56 -1.40
C ASP A 66 -3.33 19.49 -2.52
N ALA A 67 -4.14 18.43 -2.53
CA ALA A 67 -5.12 18.09 -3.54
C ALA A 67 -4.54 17.77 -4.93
N THR A 68 -3.23 17.53 -5.05
CA THR A 68 -2.66 16.98 -6.28
C THR A 68 -3.01 15.49 -6.39
N GLU A 69 -3.28 15.06 -7.62
CA GLU A 69 -3.63 13.68 -7.93
C GLU A 69 -2.56 13.06 -8.82
N VAL A 70 -2.22 11.79 -8.55
CA VAL A 70 -1.27 11.02 -9.36
C VAL A 70 -1.86 9.64 -9.61
N GLU A 71 -1.98 9.27 -10.88
CA GLU A 71 -2.27 7.90 -11.31
C GLU A 71 -0.97 7.10 -11.38
N VAL A 72 -0.96 5.92 -10.77
CA VAL A 72 0.19 5.03 -10.70
C VAL A 72 -0.18 3.66 -11.26
N GLU A 73 0.78 3.01 -11.92
CA GLU A 73 0.56 1.77 -12.69
C GLU A 73 0.94 0.50 -11.92
N ASP A 74 1.68 0.63 -10.82
CA ASP A 74 2.09 -0.47 -9.97
C ASP A 74 2.50 0.03 -8.57
N TYR A 75 2.94 -0.90 -7.72
CA TYR A 75 3.38 -0.61 -6.37
C TYR A 75 4.69 0.19 -6.30
N GLU A 76 5.57 0.08 -7.30
CA GLU A 76 6.84 0.82 -7.36
C GLU A 76 6.54 2.28 -7.70
N GLY A 77 5.76 2.53 -8.74
CA GLY A 77 5.25 3.85 -9.11
C GLY A 77 4.44 4.50 -7.98
N LEU A 78 3.67 3.73 -7.21
CA LEU A 78 3.02 4.22 -6.00
C LEU A 78 4.02 4.72 -4.96
N ARG A 79 5.04 3.91 -4.65
CA ARG A 79 6.08 4.28 -3.68
C ARG A 79 6.86 5.50 -4.14
N ASP A 80 7.26 5.53 -5.41
CA ASP A 80 8.03 6.61 -6.01
C ASP A 80 7.23 7.92 -6.03
N ALA A 81 5.94 7.87 -6.38
CA ALA A 81 5.06 9.04 -6.33
C ALA A 81 5.01 9.64 -4.91
N VAL A 82 4.87 8.80 -3.88
CA VAL A 82 4.86 9.23 -2.48
C VAL A 82 6.22 9.81 -2.06
N TYR A 83 7.32 9.14 -2.42
CA TYR A 83 8.67 9.57 -2.11
C TYR A 83 9.01 10.93 -2.73
N THR A 84 8.72 11.09 -4.02
CA THR A 84 8.93 12.35 -4.74
C THR A 84 8.09 13.47 -4.14
N TRP A 85 6.79 13.23 -3.92
CA TRP A 85 5.93 14.24 -3.32
C TRP A 85 6.41 14.67 -1.93
N ARG A 86 6.87 13.71 -1.11
CA ARG A 86 7.42 14.00 0.22
C ARG A 86 8.71 14.81 0.15
N THR A 87 9.57 14.53 -0.82
CA THR A 87 10.81 15.28 -1.04
C THR A 87 10.53 16.76 -1.34
N ASP A 88 9.48 17.01 -2.13
CA ASP A 88 9.05 18.37 -2.49
C ASP A 88 8.21 19.05 -1.39
N ASN A 89 7.66 18.27 -0.45
CA ASN A 89 6.83 18.72 0.66
C ASN A 89 7.36 18.27 2.04
N PRO A 90 8.54 18.77 2.47
CA PRO A 90 9.25 18.31 3.67
C PRO A 90 8.50 18.56 5.00
N ASP A 91 7.64 19.55 5.03
CA ASP A 91 6.86 19.93 6.22
C ASP A 91 5.51 19.21 6.31
N ALA A 92 5.11 18.46 5.28
CA ALA A 92 3.85 17.74 5.27
C ALA A 92 3.79 16.69 6.39
N THR A 93 2.65 16.57 7.05
CA THR A 93 2.44 15.54 8.08
C THR A 93 1.23 14.66 7.79
N GLU A 94 0.31 15.15 6.97
CA GLU A 94 -0.82 14.38 6.45
C GLU A 94 -0.36 13.37 5.40
N ARG A 95 -1.19 12.38 5.10
CA ARG A 95 -0.87 11.26 4.19
C ARG A 95 -1.80 11.26 2.99
N PRO A 96 -1.36 10.71 1.84
CA PRO A 96 -2.22 10.58 0.68
C PRO A 96 -3.41 9.64 0.95
N THR A 97 -4.46 9.83 0.16
CA THR A 97 -5.67 9.00 0.15
C THR A 97 -5.95 8.50 -1.26
N PHE A 98 -6.97 7.66 -1.45
CA PHE A 98 -7.37 7.19 -2.78
C PHE A 98 -8.35 8.16 -3.43
N ALA A 99 -8.19 8.40 -4.72
CA ALA A 99 -9.30 8.80 -5.57
C ALA A 99 -10.07 7.53 -5.98
N PHE A 100 -11.39 7.59 -5.89
CA PHE A 100 -12.27 6.48 -6.20
C PHE A 100 -12.88 6.64 -7.61
N PRO A 101 -13.24 5.54 -8.30
CA PRO A 101 -13.21 4.16 -7.82
C PRO A 101 -11.83 3.49 -7.97
N ILE A 102 -11.54 2.56 -7.04
CA ILE A 102 -10.39 1.65 -7.12
C ILE A 102 -10.86 0.21 -7.29
N GLU A 103 -9.99 -0.65 -7.81
CA GLU A 103 -10.25 -2.07 -8.01
C GLU A 103 -9.33 -2.90 -7.10
N VAL A 104 -9.88 -3.97 -6.49
CA VAL A 104 -9.09 -4.92 -5.70
C VAL A 104 -9.45 -6.36 -6.06
N VAL A 105 -8.48 -7.26 -5.98
CA VAL A 105 -8.70 -8.70 -6.09
C VAL A 105 -8.61 -9.34 -4.71
N SER A 106 -9.55 -10.22 -4.39
CA SER A 106 -9.55 -10.99 -3.15
C SER A 106 -8.66 -12.24 -3.26
N GLN A 107 -8.33 -12.84 -2.11
CA GLN A 107 -7.69 -14.16 -2.05
C GLN A 107 -8.47 -15.28 -2.76
N ASP A 108 -9.75 -15.04 -3.07
CA ASP A 108 -10.65 -15.98 -3.72
C ASP A 108 -10.70 -15.79 -5.25
N GLY A 109 -10.00 -14.79 -5.78
CA GLY A 109 -10.04 -14.43 -7.20
C GLY A 109 -11.20 -13.50 -7.57
N GLU A 110 -12.09 -13.14 -6.63
CA GLU A 110 -13.14 -12.13 -6.90
C GLU A 110 -12.49 -10.77 -7.15
N VAL A 111 -12.94 -10.06 -8.19
CA VAL A 111 -12.51 -8.70 -8.49
C VAL A 111 -13.61 -7.72 -8.09
N ILE A 112 -13.25 -6.75 -7.27
CA ILE A 112 -14.17 -5.90 -6.53
C ILE A 112 -13.80 -4.44 -6.79
N SER A 113 -14.66 -3.72 -7.50
CA SER A 113 -14.57 -2.26 -7.53
C SER A 113 -15.02 -1.69 -6.18
N VAL A 114 -14.48 -0.55 -5.82
CA VAL A 114 -14.80 0.16 -4.59
C VAL A 114 -15.07 1.60 -4.96
N GLU A 115 -16.31 2.05 -4.75
CA GLU A 115 -16.80 3.34 -5.26
C GLU A 115 -16.45 4.53 -4.36
N ASP A 116 -16.23 4.28 -3.07
CA ASP A 116 -15.95 5.32 -2.10
C ASP A 116 -15.23 4.77 -0.85
N SER A 117 -14.83 5.69 0.04
CA SER A 117 -14.12 5.35 1.27
C SER A 117 -14.95 4.55 2.26
N ALA A 118 -16.28 4.69 2.26
CA ALA A 118 -17.17 3.94 3.12
C ALA A 118 -17.27 2.47 2.65
N ALA A 119 -17.37 2.25 1.34
CA ALA A 119 -17.32 0.93 0.72
C ALA A 119 -15.97 0.25 0.99
N LEU A 120 -14.85 0.98 0.90
CA LEU A 120 -13.52 0.46 1.24
C LEU A 120 -13.44 0.03 2.71
N MET A 121 -13.94 0.87 3.61
CA MET A 121 -13.97 0.57 5.04
C MET A 121 -14.82 -0.67 5.35
N GLN A 122 -15.98 -0.82 4.73
CA GLN A 122 -16.84 -1.99 4.88
C GLN A 122 -16.21 -3.25 4.29
N LEU A 123 -15.54 -3.13 3.13
CA LEU A 123 -14.81 -4.24 2.52
C LEU A 123 -13.69 -4.73 3.46
N ARG A 124 -12.92 -3.80 4.01
CA ARG A 124 -11.88 -4.11 5.00
C ARG A 124 -12.45 -4.72 6.28
N GLN A 125 -13.56 -4.24 6.81
CA GLN A 125 -14.17 -4.82 8.02
C GLN A 125 -14.61 -6.28 7.85
N ARG A 126 -14.92 -6.69 6.62
CA ARG A 126 -15.22 -8.09 6.28
C ARG A 126 -13.95 -8.94 6.15
N CYS A 127 -12.78 -8.31 5.99
CA CYS A 127 -11.50 -8.99 5.99
C CYS A 127 -11.15 -9.46 7.41
N ARG A 128 -11.21 -10.78 7.64
CA ARG A 128 -10.86 -11.40 8.94
C ARG A 128 -9.36 -11.43 9.21
N ARG A 129 -8.53 -11.17 8.20
CA ARG A 129 -7.08 -10.97 8.36
C ARG A 129 -6.85 -9.51 8.76
N ALA A 130 -6.47 -9.29 10.01
CA ALA A 130 -6.03 -7.98 10.45
C ALA A 130 -4.52 -7.86 10.21
N PHE A 131 -4.06 -6.69 9.77
CA PHE A 131 -2.70 -6.27 10.05
C PHE A 131 -2.54 -6.34 11.59
N GLY A 132 -1.84 -7.35 12.10
CA GLY A 132 -1.72 -7.56 13.54
C GLY A 132 -1.09 -6.34 14.23
N HIS A 133 -1.14 -6.29 15.57
CA HIS A 133 -0.46 -5.25 16.37
C HIS A 133 1.09 -5.35 16.34
N HIS A 134 1.65 -6.00 15.32
CA HIS A 134 3.07 -6.26 15.20
C HIS A 134 3.75 -5.14 14.42
N ARG A 135 4.60 -4.42 15.17
CA ARG A 135 5.62 -3.42 14.84
C ARG A 135 5.53 -2.70 13.48
N PRO A 136 5.56 -1.35 13.49
CA PRO A 136 5.83 -0.58 12.27
C PRO A 136 7.21 -0.99 11.74
N GLY A 137 7.26 -1.60 10.56
CA GLY A 137 8.49 -2.18 10.01
C GLY A 137 8.28 -3.16 8.85
N HIS A 138 7.07 -3.69 8.66
CA HIS A 138 6.74 -4.50 7.49
C HIS A 138 6.06 -3.67 6.39
N GLY A 139 6.70 -2.54 6.05
CA GLY A 139 7.15 -2.21 4.70
C GLY A 139 6.16 -2.09 3.54
N GLY A 140 4.86 -1.89 3.74
CA GLY A 140 3.98 -1.48 2.64
C GLY A 140 4.05 -2.42 1.42
N ARG A 141 4.26 -3.74 1.63
CA ARG A 141 4.58 -4.67 0.54
C ARG A 141 3.37 -5.43 0.03
N HIS A 142 3.32 -5.67 -1.27
CA HIS A 142 2.29 -6.46 -1.94
C HIS A 142 2.59 -7.96 -1.89
N CYS A 143 1.62 -8.86 -1.81
CA CYS A 143 1.94 -10.31 -1.87
C CYS A 143 2.38 -10.73 -3.27
N PHE A 144 1.62 -10.33 -4.28
CA PHE A 144 1.88 -10.61 -5.68
C PHE A 144 1.29 -9.52 -6.58
N ARG A 145 1.72 -9.48 -7.83
CA ARG A 145 1.13 -8.68 -8.92
C ARG A 145 0.48 -9.61 -9.93
N LEU A 146 -0.63 -9.17 -10.51
CA LEU A 146 -1.32 -9.89 -11.59
C LEU A 146 -0.51 -9.78 -12.89
N THR A 147 -0.28 -10.90 -13.57
CA THR A 147 0.37 -10.92 -14.88
C THR A 147 -0.70 -11.03 -15.96
N PHE A 148 -0.64 -10.14 -16.94
CA PHE A 148 -1.59 -10.08 -18.05
C PHE A 148 -1.10 -10.86 -19.28
N PRO A 149 -2.00 -11.37 -20.14
CA PRO A 149 -3.47 -11.19 -20.11
C PRO A 149 -4.17 -12.03 -19.03
N LEU A 150 -5.37 -11.60 -18.63
CA LEU A 150 -6.23 -12.31 -17.68
C LEU A 150 -7.65 -12.45 -18.20
N ASP A 151 -8.27 -13.58 -17.94
CA ASP A 151 -9.69 -13.79 -18.22
C ASP A 151 -10.54 -13.54 -16.96
N VAL A 152 -11.68 -12.89 -17.15
CA VAL A 152 -12.66 -12.58 -16.10
C VAL A 152 -13.98 -13.25 -16.45
N ALA A 153 -14.52 -14.01 -15.50
CA ALA A 153 -15.86 -14.55 -15.54
C ALA A 153 -16.84 -13.60 -14.86
N PHE A 154 -17.95 -13.30 -15.53
CA PHE A 154 -19.03 -12.49 -14.99
C PHE A 154 -20.16 -13.34 -14.43
N PRO A 155 -20.96 -12.83 -13.47
CA PRO A 155 -22.08 -13.57 -12.89
C PRO A 155 -23.16 -14.03 -13.90
N ASP A 156 -23.25 -13.37 -15.06
CA ASP A 156 -24.17 -13.77 -16.14
C ASP A 156 -23.70 -14.99 -16.95
N GLY A 157 -22.54 -15.56 -16.59
CA GLY A 157 -21.93 -16.72 -17.25
C GLY A 157 -21.08 -16.36 -18.46
N THR A 158 -20.91 -15.08 -18.78
CA THR A 158 -20.00 -14.63 -19.84
C THR A 158 -18.56 -14.52 -19.33
N THR A 159 -17.60 -14.56 -20.25
CA THR A 159 -16.19 -14.33 -19.96
C THR A 159 -15.62 -13.27 -20.89
N ALA A 160 -14.66 -12.49 -20.41
CA ALA A 160 -13.91 -11.53 -21.21
C ALA A 160 -12.42 -11.55 -20.86
N THR A 161 -11.57 -11.33 -21.86
CA THR A 161 -10.13 -11.21 -21.70
C THR A 161 -9.73 -9.74 -21.51
N ALA A 162 -8.92 -9.48 -20.51
CA ALA A 162 -8.21 -8.23 -20.30
C ALA A 162 -6.76 -8.40 -20.74
N ASP A 163 -6.33 -7.65 -21.76
CA ASP A 163 -4.95 -7.70 -22.26
C ASP A 163 -3.95 -6.98 -21.36
N ASP A 164 -4.44 -6.04 -20.54
CA ASP A 164 -3.64 -5.20 -19.65
C ASP A 164 -4.48 -4.74 -18.42
N PRO A 165 -3.84 -4.14 -17.39
CA PRO A 165 -4.56 -3.70 -16.19
C PRO A 165 -5.67 -2.67 -16.47
N ARG A 166 -5.50 -1.80 -17.46
CA ARG A 166 -6.50 -0.80 -17.84
C ARG A 166 -7.70 -1.44 -18.54
N ALA A 167 -7.48 -2.46 -19.34
CA ALA A 167 -8.54 -3.25 -19.97
C ALA A 167 -9.38 -3.96 -18.89
N LEU A 168 -8.73 -4.55 -17.89
CA LEU A 168 -9.43 -5.16 -16.75
C LEU A 168 -10.30 -4.15 -16.00
N GLN A 169 -9.73 -3.00 -15.64
CA GLN A 169 -10.49 -1.94 -14.97
C GLN A 169 -11.68 -1.44 -15.81
N GLN A 170 -11.53 -1.31 -17.12
CA GLN A 170 -12.62 -0.92 -18.01
C GLN A 170 -13.76 -1.95 -18.01
N LEU A 171 -13.43 -3.24 -18.12
CA LEU A 171 -14.40 -4.34 -18.06
C LEU A 171 -15.19 -4.33 -16.75
N LEU A 172 -14.51 -4.17 -15.62
CA LEU A 172 -15.13 -4.17 -14.29
C LEU A 172 -16.03 -2.95 -14.07
N ARG A 173 -15.56 -1.77 -14.47
CA ARG A 173 -16.34 -0.53 -14.37
C ARG A 173 -17.57 -0.57 -15.26
N GLU A 174 -17.46 -1.12 -16.47
CA GLU A 174 -18.60 -1.30 -17.36
C GLU A 174 -19.62 -2.28 -16.77
N TRP A 175 -19.16 -3.44 -16.32
CA TRP A 175 -20.02 -4.41 -15.66
C TRP A 175 -20.75 -3.79 -14.47
N ARG A 176 -20.05 -3.04 -13.63
CA ARG A 176 -20.65 -2.40 -12.46
C ARG A 176 -21.71 -1.36 -12.80
N ARG A 177 -21.44 -0.46 -13.76
CA ARG A 177 -22.43 0.52 -14.23
C ARG A 177 -23.70 -0.15 -14.76
N ASN A 178 -23.57 -1.32 -15.37
CA ASN A 178 -24.71 -2.08 -15.90
C ASN A 178 -25.41 -2.94 -14.82
N ASN A 179 -24.80 -3.10 -13.64
CA ASN A 179 -25.29 -3.96 -12.55
C ASN A 179 -25.29 -3.21 -11.21
N GLU A 180 -25.71 -1.94 -11.20
CA GLU A 180 -25.77 -1.12 -9.99
C GLU A 180 -26.57 -1.80 -8.87
N GLY A 181 -25.98 -1.88 -7.68
CA GLY A 181 -26.60 -2.50 -6.50
C GLY A 181 -26.54 -4.03 -6.47
N SER A 182 -25.95 -4.70 -7.47
CA SER A 182 -25.70 -6.14 -7.40
C SER A 182 -24.65 -6.47 -6.33
N GLU A 183 -24.89 -7.54 -5.58
CA GLU A 183 -23.91 -8.12 -4.65
C GLU A 183 -23.01 -9.18 -5.31
N GLU A 184 -23.36 -9.63 -6.52
CA GLU A 184 -22.56 -10.58 -7.28
C GLU A 184 -21.26 -9.92 -7.75
N ARG A 185 -20.25 -10.73 -8.09
CA ARG A 185 -18.90 -10.24 -8.39
C ARG A 185 -18.29 -10.97 -9.58
N PRO A 186 -17.58 -10.27 -10.46
CA PRO A 186 -16.70 -10.91 -11.43
C PRO A 186 -15.56 -11.66 -10.72
N GLU A 187 -15.10 -12.74 -11.31
CA GLU A 187 -14.01 -13.58 -10.79
C GLU A 187 -12.92 -13.79 -11.84
N LEU A 188 -11.66 -13.87 -11.43
CA LEU A 188 -10.57 -14.27 -12.30
C LEU A 188 -10.72 -15.75 -12.69
N VAL A 189 -10.48 -16.04 -13.97
CA VAL A 189 -10.48 -17.41 -14.50
C VAL A 189 -9.11 -18.04 -14.29
N PHE A 190 -9.10 -19.30 -13.88
CA PHE A 190 -7.89 -20.11 -13.70
C PHE A 190 -7.64 -21.03 -14.91
N PRO A 191 -6.38 -21.38 -15.22
CA PRO A 191 -5.17 -20.95 -14.52
C PRO A 191 -4.80 -19.49 -14.82
N LEU A 192 -4.13 -18.83 -13.87
CA LEU A 192 -3.59 -17.48 -14.03
C LEU A 192 -2.14 -17.41 -13.57
N THR A 193 -1.38 -16.43 -14.05
CA THR A 193 -0.01 -16.19 -13.61
C THR A 193 0.05 -14.95 -12.72
N VAL A 194 0.83 -15.03 -11.64
CA VAL A 194 1.18 -13.87 -10.81
C VAL A 194 2.69 -13.72 -10.71
N GLU A 195 3.14 -12.49 -10.46
CA GLU A 195 4.53 -12.15 -10.18
C GLU A 195 4.71 -11.87 -8.68
N MET A 196 5.66 -12.55 -8.05
CA MET A 196 6.02 -12.40 -6.65
C MET A 196 6.92 -11.18 -6.43
N GLN A 197 7.13 -10.77 -5.19
CA GLN A 197 8.00 -9.63 -4.85
C GLN A 197 9.46 -9.78 -5.35
N ASP A 198 9.96 -11.00 -5.43
CA ASP A 198 11.32 -11.28 -5.89
C ASP A 198 11.44 -11.32 -7.42
N GLY A 199 10.34 -11.02 -8.14
CA GLY A 199 10.26 -11.04 -9.60
C GLY A 199 10.04 -12.44 -10.19
N THR A 200 9.90 -13.48 -9.36
CA THR A 200 9.54 -14.81 -9.85
C THR A 200 8.07 -14.88 -10.24
N THR A 201 7.74 -15.67 -11.26
CA THR A 201 6.35 -15.91 -11.67
C THR A 201 5.86 -17.27 -11.20
N VAL A 202 4.60 -17.30 -10.76
CA VAL A 202 3.93 -18.50 -10.25
C VAL A 202 2.63 -18.69 -11.03
N GLU A 203 2.44 -19.88 -11.59
CA GLU A 203 1.17 -20.31 -12.16
C GLU A 203 0.24 -20.80 -11.03
N VAL A 204 -0.96 -20.24 -11.00
CA VAL A 204 -1.99 -20.52 -10.01
C VAL A 204 -3.11 -21.28 -10.71
N GLU A 205 -3.25 -22.56 -10.37
CA GLU A 205 -4.16 -23.49 -11.06
C GLU A 205 -5.60 -23.41 -10.56
N SER A 206 -5.84 -22.85 -9.38
CA SER A 206 -7.17 -22.78 -8.78
C SER A 206 -7.30 -21.68 -7.74
N LYS A 207 -8.54 -21.43 -7.34
CA LYS A 207 -8.89 -20.57 -6.21
C LYS A 207 -8.18 -20.99 -4.92
N GLU A 208 -8.11 -22.28 -4.63
CA GLU A 208 -7.42 -22.81 -3.46
C GLU A 208 -5.92 -22.53 -3.51
N ALA A 209 -5.30 -22.70 -4.69
CA ALA A 209 -3.88 -22.37 -4.88
C ALA A 209 -3.62 -20.87 -4.66
N LEU A 210 -4.53 -19.99 -5.10
CA LEU A 210 -4.43 -18.55 -4.86
C LEU A 210 -4.53 -18.20 -3.37
N GLN A 211 -5.46 -18.84 -2.66
CA GLN A 211 -5.62 -18.67 -1.21
C GLN A 211 -4.38 -19.10 -0.44
N GLU A 212 -3.78 -20.23 -0.82
CA GLU A 212 -2.55 -20.75 -0.23
C GLU A 212 -1.37 -19.81 -0.49
N LEU A 213 -1.21 -19.34 -1.74
CA LEU A 213 -0.19 -18.35 -2.10
C LEU A 213 -0.34 -17.05 -1.29
N LYS A 214 -1.58 -16.58 -1.11
CA LYS A 214 -1.86 -15.38 -0.31
C LYS A 214 -1.60 -15.62 1.18
N ALA A 215 -1.80 -16.85 1.67
CA ALA A 215 -1.51 -17.22 3.06
C ALA A 215 0.00 -17.24 3.33
N SER A 216 0.80 -17.84 2.44
CA SER A 216 2.26 -17.94 2.63
C SER A 216 2.93 -16.58 2.73
N CYS A 217 2.50 -15.58 1.93
CA CYS A 217 2.96 -14.20 2.03
C CYS A 217 2.72 -13.52 3.39
N SER A 218 1.79 -14.03 4.20
CA SER A 218 1.42 -13.43 5.49
C SER A 218 2.29 -13.97 6.64
N ASP A 219 2.84 -15.18 6.48
CA ASP A 219 3.59 -15.92 7.49
C ASP A 219 5.11 -15.71 7.41
N GLU A 220 5.63 -15.20 6.28
CA GLU A 220 7.07 -14.92 6.10
C GLU A 220 7.57 -13.59 6.72
N GLY A 221 6.83 -13.00 7.67
CA GLY A 221 7.18 -11.72 8.29
C GLY A 221 7.58 -11.79 9.74
#